data_AF-A0A151ZES1-F1
#
_entry.id   AF-A0A151ZES1-F1
#
_cell.length_a   1.000
_cell.length_b   1.000
_cell.length_c   1.000
_cell.angle_alpha   90.00
_cell.angle_beta   90.00
_cell.angle_gamma   90.00
#
_symmetry.space_group_name_H-M   'P 1'
#
loop_
_entity.id
_entity.type
_entity.pdbx_description
1 polymer ?
#
loop_
_entity_poly.entity_id
_entity_poly.type
_entity_poly.pdbx_seq_one_letter_code
_entity_poly.pdbx_strand_id
1 'polypeptide(L)'
;MKNSLLSLFIITILSALLFNINASPCEYVVEVDCDVTYPICRTLHLNSCCGSSSLCVSGNMDVTIDRADRVLGKLYCIRDPRDNQVYHLNTHNISNYQFEFYQVFEPPNLTCESIGCHEKNLLCEYYVDSCLNDSPCCRPIPRCVEIRQQDTTLSKSNGMCSKQCPKGFICRFLVKEEHCLPETCENIICPEGMKCQEVFGTGVSSCFPNLLVDEMDIITDEDDNCDTKECTSEFTCGDGIFSQADCIPNNVEYYANRFECSKCPKNWYCNKFGLSGICVEWNSENRQCSWGEMCDHFQICNETTKSCYYDECNNSQSSPTCSNGLVCFQSSPQNPKICASEFIMPYTRYSGPRNTL
;
A
#
# COMPACT_ATOMS: atom_id res chain seq x y z
N MET A 1 29.14 6.93 -69.47
CA MET A 1 29.82 6.16 -68.39
C MET A 1 30.27 7.03 -67.21
N LYS A 2 30.83 8.24 -67.38
CA LYS A 2 31.26 9.10 -66.25
C LYS A 2 30.14 9.48 -65.26
N ASN A 3 28.91 9.72 -65.71
CA ASN A 3 27.81 10.13 -64.82
C ASN A 3 27.25 8.99 -63.95
N SER A 4 27.47 7.72 -64.32
CA SER A 4 26.97 6.57 -63.55
C SER A 4 27.83 6.25 -62.33
N LEU A 5 29.14 6.51 -62.42
CA LEU A 5 30.09 6.32 -61.32
C LEU A 5 29.89 7.35 -60.20
N LEU A 6 29.52 8.59 -60.55
CA LEU A 6 29.27 9.65 -59.58
C LEU A 6 28.02 9.37 -58.73
N SER A 7 26.96 8.83 -59.35
CA SER A 7 25.72 8.47 -58.64
C SER A 7 25.93 7.36 -57.62
N LEU A 8 26.69 6.31 -57.99
CA LEU A 8 26.99 5.21 -57.08
C LEU A 8 27.81 5.65 -55.86
N PHE A 9 28.75 6.59 -56.07
CA PHE A 9 29.58 7.13 -55.00
C PHE A 9 28.79 8.04 -54.04
N ILE A 10 27.82 8.78 -54.55
CA ILE A 10 26.92 9.59 -53.71
C ILE A 10 26.00 8.69 -52.88
N ILE A 11 25.46 7.61 -53.46
CA ILE A 11 24.59 6.67 -52.73
C ILE A 11 25.35 5.95 -51.61
N THR A 12 26.60 5.51 -51.85
CA THR A 12 27.40 4.87 -50.80
C THR A 12 27.77 5.83 -49.66
N ILE A 13 28.12 7.08 -49.99
CA ILE A 13 28.37 8.12 -48.98
C ILE A 13 27.09 8.47 -48.21
N LEU A 14 25.94 8.59 -48.89
CA LEU A 14 24.65 8.85 -48.24
C LEU A 14 24.24 7.69 -47.33
N SER A 15 24.45 6.44 -47.75
CA SER A 15 24.19 5.29 -46.90
C SER A 15 25.13 5.27 -45.68
N ALA A 16 26.42 5.57 -45.85
CA ALA A 16 27.36 5.61 -44.73
C ALA A 16 27.07 6.76 -43.74
N LEU A 17 26.54 7.90 -44.23
CA LEU A 17 26.08 9.00 -43.39
C LEU A 17 24.76 8.69 -42.68
N LEU A 18 23.83 7.99 -43.34
CA LEU A 18 22.59 7.51 -42.72
C LEU A 18 22.81 6.38 -41.72
N PHE A 19 23.95 5.68 -41.76
CA PHE A 19 24.31 4.67 -40.76
C PHE A 19 25.06 5.23 -39.54
N ASN A 20 25.43 6.52 -39.55
CA ASN A 20 25.92 7.25 -38.36
C ASN A 20 24.80 8.04 -37.68
N ILE A 21 23.58 7.50 -37.67
CA ILE A 21 22.60 7.95 -36.68
C ILE A 21 23.21 7.58 -35.34
N ASN A 22 23.58 8.59 -34.55
CA ASN A 22 24.04 8.43 -33.18
C ASN A 22 23.11 7.43 -32.51
N ALA A 23 23.58 6.19 -32.33
CA ALA A 23 22.80 5.16 -31.69
C ALA A 23 22.38 5.74 -30.35
N SER A 24 21.08 5.92 -30.15
CA SER A 24 20.58 6.39 -28.87
C SER A 24 21.13 5.44 -27.80
N PRO A 25 21.63 5.97 -26.67
CA PRO A 25 22.10 5.13 -25.59
C PRO A 25 21.02 4.11 -25.23
N CYS A 26 21.40 2.87 -24.99
CA CYS A 26 20.48 1.75 -24.75
C CYS A 26 19.48 2.07 -23.63
N GLU A 27 19.90 2.90 -22.67
CA GLU A 27 19.11 3.35 -21.54
C GLU A 27 17.82 4.10 -21.94
N TYR A 28 17.75 4.69 -23.13
CA TYR A 28 16.53 5.35 -23.66
C TYR A 28 15.55 4.42 -24.34
N VAL A 29 15.95 3.18 -24.60
CA VAL A 29 15.12 2.21 -25.30
C VAL A 29 14.12 1.61 -24.30
N VAL A 30 12.83 1.60 -24.68
CA VAL A 30 11.79 0.95 -23.89
C VAL A 30 12.09 -0.55 -23.81
N GLU A 31 11.86 -1.17 -22.65
CA GLU A 31 12.15 -2.59 -22.37
C GLU A 31 11.80 -3.54 -23.54
N VAL A 32 10.60 -3.39 -24.11
CA VAL A 32 10.09 -4.26 -25.18
C VAL A 32 10.95 -4.22 -26.45
N ASP A 33 11.61 -3.09 -26.71
CA ASP A 33 12.43 -2.89 -27.91
C ASP A 33 13.92 -3.20 -27.68
N CYS A 34 14.34 -3.39 -26.43
CA CYS A 34 15.75 -3.46 -26.06
C CYS A 34 16.50 -4.57 -26.81
N ASP A 35 16.04 -5.81 -26.71
CA ASP A 35 16.72 -6.95 -27.34
C ASP A 35 16.31 -7.14 -28.81
N VAL A 36 15.13 -6.64 -29.21
CA VAL A 36 14.53 -6.92 -30.52
C VAL A 36 15.00 -5.93 -31.58
N THR A 37 15.01 -4.65 -31.23
CA THR A 37 15.25 -3.56 -32.19
C THR A 37 16.71 -3.09 -32.15
N TYR A 38 17.40 -3.25 -31.02
CA TYR A 38 18.74 -2.74 -30.79
C TYR A 38 19.72 -3.87 -30.40
N PRO A 39 20.36 -4.56 -31.36
CA PRO A 39 21.18 -5.74 -31.09
C PRO A 39 22.46 -5.46 -30.27
N ILE A 40 22.83 -4.19 -30.12
CA ILE A 40 23.93 -3.75 -29.25
C ILE A 40 23.50 -3.54 -27.81
N CYS A 41 22.20 -3.62 -27.51
CA CYS A 41 21.63 -3.46 -26.18
C CYS A 41 21.22 -4.81 -25.60
N ARG A 42 21.09 -4.88 -24.28
CA ARG A 42 20.62 -6.05 -23.55
C ARG A 42 19.69 -5.66 -22.42
N THR A 43 18.66 -6.47 -22.22
CA THR A 43 17.77 -6.35 -21.07
C THR A 43 18.43 -6.89 -19.79
N LEU A 44 18.55 -6.05 -18.77
CA LEU A 44 19.03 -6.38 -17.43
C LEU A 44 17.84 -6.38 -16.46
N HIS A 45 17.44 -7.57 -16.01
CA HIS A 45 16.36 -7.69 -15.03
C HIS A 45 16.87 -7.38 -13.62
N LEU A 46 16.29 -6.36 -12.99
CA LEU A 46 16.59 -5.96 -11.63
C LEU A 46 15.32 -5.95 -10.78
N ASN A 47 15.49 -6.00 -9.46
CA ASN A 47 14.39 -5.70 -8.56
C ASN A 47 14.36 -4.19 -8.36
N SER A 48 13.22 -3.54 -8.62
CA SER A 48 13.01 -2.14 -8.25
C SER A 48 12.22 -2.04 -6.95
N CYS A 49 12.09 -0.83 -6.42
CA CYS A 49 11.18 -0.57 -5.32
C CYS A 49 9.71 -0.86 -5.66
N CYS A 50 9.34 -0.70 -6.93
CA CYS A 50 7.96 -0.79 -7.42
C CYS A 50 7.62 -2.12 -8.12
N GLY A 51 8.41 -3.17 -7.87
CA GLY A 51 8.22 -4.49 -8.45
C GLY A 51 9.41 -4.94 -9.30
N SER A 52 9.18 -5.91 -10.17
CA SER A 52 10.19 -6.33 -11.14
C SER A 52 10.15 -5.38 -12.33
N SER A 53 11.28 -4.74 -12.62
CA SER A 53 11.46 -3.93 -13.83
C SER A 53 12.80 -4.25 -14.45
N SER A 54 12.86 -4.18 -15.77
CA SER A 54 14.11 -4.38 -16.48
C SER A 54 14.69 -3.06 -16.96
N LEU A 55 16.01 -3.02 -17.08
CA LEU A 55 16.74 -1.91 -17.65
C LEU A 55 17.33 -2.32 -18.98
N CYS A 56 17.20 -1.48 -19.99
CA CYS A 56 17.97 -1.65 -21.21
C CYS A 56 19.36 -1.05 -21.02
N VAL A 57 20.40 -1.86 -21.17
CA VAL A 57 21.80 -1.46 -20.99
C VAL A 57 22.63 -1.80 -22.23
N SER A 58 23.80 -1.17 -22.38
CA SER A 58 24.73 -1.52 -23.46
C SER A 58 25.19 -2.98 -23.32
N GLY A 59 25.10 -3.75 -24.40
CA GLY A 59 25.51 -5.15 -24.47
C GLY A 59 27.02 -5.37 -24.34
N ASN A 60 27.82 -4.30 -24.44
CA ASN A 60 29.25 -4.31 -24.15
C ASN A 60 29.56 -4.24 -22.64
N MET A 61 28.54 -4.00 -21.80
CA MET A 61 28.70 -4.11 -20.36
C MET A 61 28.99 -5.57 -20.03
N ASP A 62 30.12 -5.83 -19.37
CA ASP A 62 30.48 -7.18 -18.89
C ASP A 62 29.58 -7.53 -17.71
N VAL A 63 28.32 -7.84 -18.03
CA VAL A 63 27.36 -8.37 -17.08
C VAL A 63 27.60 -9.88 -16.99
N THR A 64 28.78 -10.26 -16.54
CA THR A 64 28.99 -11.57 -15.91
C THR A 64 28.21 -11.54 -14.59
N ILE A 65 26.88 -11.64 -14.70
CA ILE A 65 26.04 -12.06 -13.58
C ILE A 65 26.50 -13.49 -13.34
N ASP A 66 27.42 -13.67 -12.39
CA ASP A 66 27.79 -14.98 -11.90
C ASP A 66 26.54 -15.62 -11.31
N ARG A 67 25.73 -16.23 -12.19
CA ARG A 67 24.56 -17.04 -11.84
C ARG A 67 24.96 -18.23 -10.95
N ALA A 68 26.26 -18.50 -10.83
CA ALA A 68 26.83 -19.62 -10.10
C ALA A 68 27.22 -19.29 -8.65
N ASP A 69 27.46 -18.02 -8.28
CA ASP A 69 27.89 -17.67 -6.93
C ASP A 69 26.92 -16.69 -6.27
N ARG A 70 25.98 -17.25 -5.49
CA ARG A 70 25.22 -16.55 -4.44
C ARG A 70 26.13 -16.08 -3.28
N VAL A 71 27.38 -15.75 -3.57
CA VAL A 71 28.30 -15.14 -2.62
C VAL A 71 27.87 -13.69 -2.47
N LEU A 72 27.72 -13.25 -1.23
CA LEU A 72 27.22 -11.93 -0.80
C LEU A 72 27.93 -10.76 -1.51
N GLY A 73 27.48 -10.42 -2.71
CA GLY A 73 27.83 -9.17 -3.37
C GLY A 73 27.40 -7.99 -2.50
N LYS A 74 28.11 -6.87 -2.59
CA LYS A 74 27.65 -5.64 -1.94
C LYS A 74 26.39 -5.17 -2.67
N LEU A 75 25.35 -4.87 -1.92
CA LEU A 75 24.13 -4.28 -2.46
C LEU A 75 24.43 -2.81 -2.81
N TYR A 76 24.15 -2.44 -4.06
CA TYR A 76 24.14 -1.07 -4.54
C TYR A 76 22.74 -0.70 -4.99
N CYS A 77 22.37 0.56 -4.78
CA CYS A 77 21.13 1.12 -5.31
C CYS A 77 21.48 2.01 -6.49
N ILE A 78 20.75 1.88 -7.58
CA ILE A 78 20.87 2.77 -8.74
C ILE A 78 19.53 3.43 -8.98
N ARG A 79 19.53 4.72 -9.34
CA ARG A 79 18.32 5.49 -9.61
C ARG A 79 18.30 5.96 -11.05
N ASP A 80 17.16 5.77 -11.69
CA ASP A 80 16.86 6.37 -12.99
C ASP A 80 16.47 7.84 -12.80
N PRO A 81 17.21 8.81 -13.38
CA PRO A 81 16.90 10.23 -13.20
C PRO A 81 15.62 10.69 -13.92
N ARG A 82 15.02 9.87 -14.79
CA ARG A 82 13.85 10.25 -15.60
C ARG A 82 12.55 10.09 -14.82
N ASP A 83 12.41 8.97 -14.13
CA ASP A 83 11.21 8.59 -13.38
C ASP A 83 11.46 8.43 -11.88
N ASN A 84 12.70 8.65 -11.42
CA ASN A 84 13.16 8.45 -10.04
C ASN A 84 13.00 7.01 -9.53
N GLN A 85 12.82 6.02 -10.40
CA GLN A 85 12.78 4.63 -9.97
C GLN A 85 14.15 4.19 -9.43
N VAL A 86 14.13 3.49 -8.29
CA VAL A 86 15.32 2.94 -7.65
C VAL A 86 15.34 1.43 -7.82
N TYR A 87 16.51 0.92 -8.21
CA TYR A 87 16.78 -0.49 -8.52
C TYR A 87 17.89 -1.03 -7.63
N HIS A 88 17.85 -2.35 -7.41
CA HIS A 88 18.81 -3.08 -6.58
C HIS A 88 19.78 -3.82 -7.49
N LEU A 89 21.07 -3.57 -7.28
CA LEU A 89 22.14 -4.21 -8.02
C LEU A 89 23.10 -4.88 -7.03
N ASN A 90 23.12 -6.21 -7.05
CA ASN A 90 24.07 -6.99 -6.28
C ASN A 90 25.34 -7.21 -7.12
N THR A 91 26.46 -6.59 -6.72
CA THR A 91 27.75 -6.71 -7.41
C THR A 91 28.92 -6.56 -6.44
N HIS A 92 30.06 -7.18 -6.75
CA HIS A 92 31.31 -6.95 -6.00
C HIS A 92 31.99 -5.62 -6.37
N ASN A 93 31.74 -5.11 -7.58
CA ASN A 93 32.35 -3.90 -8.07
C ASN A 93 31.37 -3.12 -8.96
N ILE A 94 30.84 -2.02 -8.42
CA ILE A 94 29.96 -1.12 -9.17
C ILE A 94 30.67 -0.48 -10.38
N SER A 95 32.00 -0.34 -10.34
CA SER A 95 32.78 0.25 -11.44
C SER A 95 32.75 -0.57 -12.73
N ASN A 96 32.38 -1.85 -12.66
CA ASN A 96 32.17 -2.68 -13.85
C ASN A 96 30.91 -2.25 -14.63
N TYR A 97 30.01 -1.52 -13.98
CA TYR A 97 28.80 -0.98 -14.55
C TYR A 97 29.02 0.49 -14.86
N GLN A 98 29.40 0.79 -16.09
CA GLN A 98 29.44 2.17 -16.59
C GLN A 98 28.04 2.54 -17.09
N PHE A 99 27.18 2.97 -16.17
CA PHE A 99 25.91 3.56 -16.53
C PHE A 99 26.14 5.00 -16.98
N GLU A 100 25.78 5.35 -18.22
CA GLU A 100 25.86 6.74 -18.67
C GLU A 100 24.75 7.60 -18.02
N PHE A 101 23.58 7.00 -17.74
CA PHE A 101 22.39 7.72 -17.28
C PHE A 101 21.95 7.39 -15.85
N TYR A 102 22.17 6.17 -15.38
CA TYR A 102 21.80 5.80 -14.02
C TYR A 102 22.80 6.37 -13.02
N GLN A 103 22.29 6.83 -11.89
CA GLN A 103 23.10 7.35 -10.80
C GLN A 103 23.18 6.32 -9.70
N VAL A 104 24.39 6.11 -9.14
CA VAL A 104 24.51 5.39 -7.87
C VAL A 104 23.77 6.21 -6.81
N PHE A 105 22.77 5.60 -6.20
CA PHE A 105 21.92 6.19 -5.20
C PHE A 105 22.29 5.63 -3.83
N GLU A 106 22.57 6.50 -2.88
CA GLU A 106 22.73 6.11 -1.49
C GLU A 106 21.44 6.50 -0.76
N PRO A 107 20.65 5.53 -0.27
CA PRO A 107 19.46 5.82 0.49
C PRO A 107 19.81 6.72 1.68
N PRO A 108 19.07 7.82 1.89
CA PRO A 108 19.36 8.73 2.98
C PRO A 108 19.21 7.99 4.31
N ASN A 109 20.25 7.98 5.14
CA ASN A 109 20.21 7.43 6.50
C ASN A 109 19.59 8.44 7.47
N LEU A 110 18.37 8.88 7.15
CA LEU A 110 17.62 9.85 7.96
C LEU A 110 16.67 9.11 8.89
N THR A 111 16.64 9.55 10.14
CA THR A 111 15.64 9.16 11.16
C THR A 111 14.73 10.34 11.48
N CYS A 112 13.55 10.10 12.05
CA CYS A 112 12.67 11.16 12.53
C CYS A 112 13.36 12.12 13.51
N GLU A 113 14.26 11.61 14.35
CA GLU A 113 15.07 12.40 15.26
C GLU A 113 16.04 13.31 14.49
N SER A 114 16.73 12.77 13.49
CA SER A 114 17.72 13.52 12.70
C SER A 114 17.13 14.71 11.93
N ILE A 115 15.84 14.64 11.56
CA ILE A 115 15.16 15.71 10.81
C ILE A 115 14.45 16.72 11.73
N GLY A 116 14.40 16.44 13.05
CA GLY A 116 13.94 17.36 14.08
C GLY A 116 12.48 17.78 13.96
N CYS A 117 11.57 16.87 13.56
CA CYS A 117 10.16 17.23 13.38
C CYS A 117 9.50 17.71 14.67
N HIS A 118 9.84 17.08 15.80
CA HIS A 118 9.29 17.44 17.11
C HIS A 118 9.65 18.88 17.51
N GLU A 119 10.89 19.31 17.28
CA GLU A 119 11.35 20.69 17.55
C GLU A 119 10.61 21.72 16.69
N LYS A 120 10.11 21.30 15.53
CA LYS A 120 9.33 22.13 14.60
C LYS A 120 7.82 22.09 14.87
N ASN A 121 7.36 21.38 15.90
CA ASN A 121 5.94 21.09 16.14
C ASN A 121 5.26 20.41 14.93
N LEU A 122 5.97 19.50 14.27
CA LEU A 122 5.51 18.72 13.12
C LEU A 122 5.46 17.22 13.49
N LEU A 123 4.55 16.46 12.88
CA LEU A 123 4.51 15.01 13.01
C LEU A 123 5.56 14.41 12.08
N CYS A 124 6.33 13.45 12.56
CA CYS A 124 7.16 12.66 11.67
C CYS A 124 6.35 11.53 11.08
N GLU A 125 6.25 11.47 9.76
CA GLU A 125 5.69 10.34 9.04
C GLU A 125 6.75 9.73 8.15
N TYR A 126 6.81 8.40 8.13
CA TYR A 126 7.59 7.67 7.14
C TYR A 126 6.78 7.61 5.85
N TYR A 127 7.23 8.34 4.84
CA TYR A 127 6.60 8.27 3.52
C TYR A 127 7.07 7.00 2.84
N VAL A 128 6.13 6.08 2.69
CA VAL A 128 6.26 4.93 1.80
C VAL A 128 5.62 5.37 0.49
N ASP A 129 6.40 5.50 -0.59
CA ASP A 129 5.79 5.53 -1.92
C ASP A 129 4.96 4.24 -2.09
N SER A 130 3.93 4.25 -2.94
CA SER A 130 2.94 3.16 -3.11
C SER A 130 3.50 1.77 -3.46
N CYS A 131 4.82 1.66 -3.49
CA CYS A 131 5.65 0.54 -3.85
C CYS A 131 6.27 -0.07 -2.58
N LEU A 132 5.65 -1.14 -2.09
CA LEU A 132 6.12 -1.88 -0.92
C LEU A 132 7.08 -2.99 -1.38
N ASN A 133 8.38 -2.80 -1.17
CA ASN A 133 9.38 -3.86 -1.28
C ASN A 133 10.33 -3.78 -0.09
N ASP A 134 10.76 -4.94 0.46
CA ASP A 134 11.74 -5.09 1.56
C ASP A 134 13.20 -4.70 1.17
N SER A 135 13.29 -3.92 0.11
CA SER A 135 14.38 -3.10 -0.33
C SER A 135 15.24 -2.38 0.72
N PRO A 136 16.51 -2.72 1.04
CA PRO A 136 17.36 -1.75 1.75
C PRO A 136 17.51 -0.43 0.98
N CYS A 137 17.35 -0.46 -0.35
CA CYS A 137 17.34 0.72 -1.21
C CYS A 137 16.03 1.51 -1.22
N CYS A 138 14.94 0.91 -0.73
CA CYS A 138 13.57 1.43 -0.78
C CYS A 138 13.04 1.76 0.61
N ARG A 139 13.94 1.93 1.58
CA ARG A 139 13.54 2.25 2.94
C ARG A 139 12.72 3.53 2.94
N PRO A 140 11.62 3.57 3.69
CA PRO A 140 10.77 4.74 3.73
C PRO A 140 11.55 5.92 4.30
N ILE A 141 11.36 7.09 3.70
CA ILE A 141 12.11 8.30 4.06
C ILE A 141 11.26 9.09 5.06
N PRO A 142 11.79 9.44 6.24
CA PRO A 142 11.04 10.23 7.19
C PRO A 142 10.84 11.65 6.65
N ARG A 143 9.64 12.18 6.83
CA ARG A 143 9.31 13.57 6.49
C ARG A 143 8.56 14.21 7.65
N CYS A 144 8.82 15.50 7.86
CA CYS A 144 7.99 16.30 8.74
C CYS A 144 6.74 16.71 7.98
N VAL A 145 5.61 16.16 8.35
CA VAL A 145 4.33 16.66 7.90
C VAL A 145 3.83 17.64 8.95
N GLU A 146 3.14 18.69 8.51
CA GLU A 146 2.30 19.43 9.44
C GLU A 146 1.49 18.40 10.21
N ILE A 147 1.51 18.50 11.55
CA ILE A 147 0.43 17.93 12.34
C ILE A 147 -0.75 18.63 11.71
N ARG A 148 -1.43 17.98 10.75
CA ARG A 148 -2.65 18.49 10.16
C ARG A 148 -3.39 18.89 11.41
N GLN A 149 -3.63 20.19 11.61
CA GLN A 149 -4.63 20.60 12.57
C GLN A 149 -5.81 19.79 12.10
N GLN A 150 -6.06 18.64 12.77
CA GLN A 150 -6.91 17.57 12.28
C GLN A 150 -8.06 18.32 11.71
N ASP A 151 -8.25 18.26 10.40
CA ASP A 151 -9.10 19.22 9.73
C ASP A 151 -10.42 19.14 10.49
N THR A 152 -10.67 20.12 11.36
CA THR A 152 -11.78 20.04 12.31
C THR A 152 -13.07 20.18 11.50
N THR A 153 -12.92 20.44 10.19
CA THR A 153 -13.93 20.36 9.17
C THR A 153 -14.15 18.94 8.60
N LEU A 154 -13.20 18.00 8.66
CA LEU A 154 -13.47 16.55 8.44
C LEU A 154 -14.13 15.89 9.67
N SER A 155 -13.93 16.46 10.86
CA SER A 155 -14.81 16.23 12.03
C SER A 155 -16.23 16.80 11.84
N LYS A 156 -16.50 17.48 10.72
CA LYS A 156 -17.82 17.89 10.22
C LYS A 156 -18.18 17.15 8.93
N SER A 157 -17.79 15.88 8.76
CA SER A 157 -18.60 15.01 7.90
C SER A 157 -19.99 14.97 8.54
N ASN A 158 -20.94 15.66 7.91
CA ASN A 158 -22.26 16.04 8.43
C ASN A 158 -23.23 14.84 8.60
N GLY A 159 -22.86 13.84 9.39
CA GLY A 159 -23.85 13.23 10.27
C GLY A 159 -24.12 14.23 11.38
N MET A 160 -24.97 15.24 11.14
CA MET A 160 -25.30 16.29 12.11
C MET A 160 -25.93 15.65 13.36
N CYS A 161 -25.08 15.25 14.30
CA CYS A 161 -25.49 14.81 15.62
C CYS A 161 -26.05 16.03 16.34
N SER A 162 -27.36 16.02 16.59
CA SER A 162 -28.12 17.20 17.01
C SER A 162 -28.26 17.32 18.54
N LYS A 163 -27.98 16.25 19.26
CA LYS A 163 -28.00 16.21 20.73
C LYS A 163 -27.00 17.20 21.32
N GLN A 164 -27.50 18.07 22.19
CA GLN A 164 -26.67 18.95 23.00
C GLN A 164 -25.91 18.11 24.03
N CYS A 165 -24.58 18.15 23.95
CA CYS A 165 -23.70 17.49 24.89
C CYS A 165 -23.22 18.46 25.98
N PRO A 166 -22.94 17.96 27.20
CA PRO A 166 -22.27 18.73 28.24
C PRO A 166 -20.92 19.28 27.76
N LYS A 167 -20.42 20.33 28.41
CA LYS A 167 -19.09 20.90 28.10
C LYS A 167 -18.00 19.82 28.23
N GLY A 168 -17.12 19.73 27.23
CA GLY A 168 -16.06 18.72 27.16
C GLY A 168 -16.48 17.40 26.51
N PHE A 169 -17.70 17.34 25.94
CA PHE A 169 -18.20 16.18 25.20
C PHE A 169 -18.69 16.61 23.82
N ILE A 170 -18.41 15.79 22.82
CA ILE A 170 -18.83 15.97 21.44
C ILE A 170 -19.87 14.93 21.04
N CYS A 171 -20.89 15.36 20.30
CA CYS A 171 -21.94 14.50 19.79
C CYS A 171 -21.41 13.67 18.61
N ARG A 172 -21.49 12.34 18.71
CA ARG A 172 -21.12 11.39 17.66
C ARG A 172 -22.20 10.32 17.51
N PHE A 173 -22.35 9.80 16.30
CA PHE A 173 -23.11 8.59 16.08
C PHE A 173 -22.23 7.39 16.41
N LEU A 174 -22.63 6.62 17.43
CA LEU A 174 -22.15 5.24 17.57
C LEU A 174 -23.26 4.34 17.06
N VAL A 175 -22.97 3.66 15.95
CA VAL A 175 -23.94 2.82 15.24
C VAL A 175 -25.12 3.65 14.70
N LYS A 176 -26.20 3.80 15.46
CA LYS A 176 -27.44 4.53 15.07
C LYS A 176 -27.94 5.52 16.12
N GLU A 177 -27.24 5.62 17.24
CA GLU A 177 -27.67 6.47 18.36
C GLU A 177 -26.69 7.63 18.52
N GLU A 178 -27.24 8.79 18.90
CA GLU A 178 -26.46 9.98 19.22
C GLU A 178 -25.90 9.85 20.64
N HIS A 179 -24.58 9.71 20.73
CA HIS A 179 -23.85 9.64 21.98
C HIS A 179 -22.98 10.89 22.18
N CYS A 180 -22.88 11.33 23.43
CA CYS A 180 -21.93 12.34 23.84
C CYS A 180 -20.65 11.63 24.29
N LEU A 181 -19.58 11.80 23.52
CA LEU A 181 -18.29 11.19 23.78
C LEU A 181 -17.33 12.26 24.32
N PRO A 182 -16.46 11.93 25.29
CA PRO A 182 -15.57 12.93 25.89
C PRO A 182 -14.56 13.39 24.84
N GLU A 183 -14.31 14.70 24.76
CA GLU A 183 -13.31 15.26 23.84
C GLU A 183 -11.90 14.95 24.34
N THR A 184 -11.69 15.06 25.65
CA THR A 184 -10.39 14.88 26.30
C THR A 184 -10.46 13.89 27.46
N CYS A 185 -9.31 13.31 27.82
CA CYS A 185 -9.19 12.40 28.96
C CYS A 185 -9.47 13.04 30.33
N GLU A 186 -9.55 14.37 30.42
CA GLU A 186 -9.97 15.08 31.64
C GLU A 186 -11.47 14.92 31.91
N ASN A 187 -12.26 14.65 30.86
CA ASN A 187 -13.72 14.57 30.93
C ASN A 187 -14.24 13.15 31.19
N ILE A 188 -13.35 12.16 31.40
CA ILE A 188 -13.73 10.77 31.66
C ILE A 188 -12.86 10.16 32.76
N ILE A 189 -13.48 9.38 33.64
CA ILE A 189 -12.78 8.60 34.66
C ILE A 189 -12.83 7.14 34.22
N CYS A 190 -11.66 6.58 33.90
CA CYS A 190 -11.58 5.19 33.49
C CYS A 190 -11.67 4.24 34.69
N PRO A 191 -12.35 3.08 34.53
CA PRO A 191 -12.34 2.01 35.53
C PRO A 191 -10.91 1.55 35.88
N GLU A 192 -10.76 0.87 37.02
CA GLU A 192 -9.50 0.25 37.39
C GLU A 192 -9.03 -0.74 36.31
N GLY A 193 -7.74 -0.70 35.97
CA GLY A 193 -7.19 -1.50 34.87
C GLY A 193 -7.52 -0.96 33.48
N MET A 194 -7.96 0.29 33.35
CA MET A 194 -8.11 1.00 32.06
C MET A 194 -7.33 2.31 32.05
N LYS A 195 -6.78 2.68 30.89
CA LYS A 195 -6.12 3.97 30.66
C LYS A 195 -6.92 4.76 29.63
N CYS A 196 -7.13 6.04 29.90
CA CYS A 196 -7.73 6.92 28.90
C CYS A 196 -6.71 7.21 27.79
N GLN A 197 -7.16 7.11 26.54
CA GLN A 197 -6.37 7.50 25.37
C GLN A 197 -7.26 8.26 24.38
N GLU A 198 -6.64 9.22 23.67
CA GLU A 198 -7.27 9.88 22.53
C GLU A 198 -7.36 8.93 21.34
N VAL A 199 -8.54 8.86 20.71
CA VAL A 199 -8.76 8.02 19.54
C VAL A 199 -8.43 8.83 18.29
N PHE A 200 -7.24 8.58 17.74
CA PHE A 200 -6.73 9.31 16.58
C PHE A 200 -7.75 9.40 15.43
N GLY A 201 -7.94 10.62 14.90
CA GLY A 201 -8.83 10.89 13.78
C GLY A 201 -10.31 11.07 14.12
N THR A 202 -10.73 10.86 15.38
CA THR A 202 -12.15 10.95 15.78
C THR A 202 -12.48 12.21 16.61
N GLY A 203 -11.46 12.81 17.23
CA GLY A 203 -11.62 13.91 18.19
C GLY A 203 -12.32 13.49 19.48
N VAL A 204 -12.31 12.20 19.83
CA VAL A 204 -12.84 11.68 21.09
C VAL A 204 -11.78 10.96 21.89
N SER A 205 -11.96 10.92 23.20
CA SER A 205 -11.18 10.11 24.14
C SER A 205 -11.99 8.89 24.57
N SER A 206 -11.32 7.78 24.87
CA SER A 206 -11.98 6.59 25.40
C SER A 206 -11.09 5.84 26.38
N CYS A 207 -11.72 5.04 27.24
CA CYS A 207 -11.03 4.14 28.14
C CYS A 207 -10.71 2.84 27.41
N PHE A 208 -9.42 2.55 27.31
CA PHE A 208 -8.94 1.28 26.81
C PHE A 208 -8.46 0.44 27.99
N PRO A 209 -8.60 -0.90 27.94
CA PRO A 209 -7.91 -1.76 28.89
C PRO A 209 -6.46 -1.31 28.97
N ASN A 210 -5.97 -1.15 30.20
CA ASN A 210 -4.55 -1.06 30.49
C ASN A 210 -4.02 -2.47 30.24
N LEU A 211 -4.00 -2.86 28.96
CA LEU A 211 -3.10 -3.88 28.50
C LEU A 211 -1.77 -3.36 29.00
N LEU A 212 -1.10 -4.12 29.86
CA LEU A 212 0.31 -3.90 30.19
C LEU A 212 1.16 -4.16 28.95
N VAL A 213 0.79 -3.57 27.82
CA VAL A 213 1.75 -2.91 26.97
C VAL A 213 1.97 -1.63 27.76
N ASP A 214 2.92 -1.66 28.70
CA ASP A 214 3.65 -0.43 29.01
C ASP A 214 4.08 0.20 27.67
N GLU A 215 4.73 1.33 27.69
CA GLU A 215 5.64 1.62 26.59
C GLU A 215 6.76 0.55 26.57
N MET A 216 6.44 -0.76 26.39
CA MET A 216 7.03 -1.54 25.33
C MET A 216 7.05 -0.58 24.14
N ASP A 217 8.13 0.20 24.00
CA ASP A 217 9.27 -0.44 23.40
C ASP A 217 8.70 -1.52 22.46
N ILE A 218 8.09 -1.07 21.36
CA ILE A 218 8.16 -1.82 20.12
C ILE A 218 9.66 -1.84 19.81
N ILE A 219 10.44 -2.47 20.68
CA ILE A 219 11.44 -3.42 20.32
C ILE A 219 10.58 -4.36 19.47
N THR A 220 10.47 -4.03 18.19
CA THR A 220 10.92 -4.97 17.20
C THR A 220 12.25 -5.47 17.74
N ASP A 221 12.21 -6.42 18.67
CA ASP A 221 13.32 -7.31 18.88
C ASP A 221 13.39 -7.91 17.49
N GLU A 222 14.32 -7.42 16.67
CA GLU A 222 14.57 -7.92 15.33
C GLU A 222 14.88 -9.44 15.39
N ASP A 223 15.07 -9.96 16.62
CA ASP A 223 15.28 -11.35 16.99
C ASP A 223 14.01 -12.12 17.42
N ASP A 224 12.83 -11.49 17.52
CA ASP A 224 11.58 -12.14 17.92
C ASP A 224 11.08 -13.00 16.73
N ASN A 225 11.58 -14.23 16.68
CA ASN A 225 11.26 -15.24 15.68
C ASN A 225 10.48 -16.42 16.32
N CYS A 226 9.92 -17.27 15.48
CA CYS A 226 9.13 -18.41 15.96
C CYS A 226 9.95 -19.55 16.57
N ASP A 227 11.28 -19.45 16.61
CA ASP A 227 12.12 -20.43 17.31
C ASP A 227 12.18 -20.14 18.82
N THR A 228 12.04 -18.88 19.23
CA THR A 228 12.10 -18.45 20.64
C THR A 228 10.73 -18.22 21.26
N LYS A 229 9.71 -17.92 20.44
CA LYS A 229 8.37 -17.57 20.94
C LYS A 229 7.46 -18.78 21.10
N GLU A 230 7.10 -19.08 22.35
CA GLU A 230 6.14 -20.13 22.67
C GLU A 230 4.69 -19.61 22.63
N CYS A 231 3.92 -20.11 21.67
CA CYS A 231 2.48 -19.91 21.61
C CYS A 231 1.73 -20.98 22.42
N THR A 232 0.55 -20.63 22.95
CA THR A 232 -0.33 -21.62 23.58
C THR A 232 -0.82 -22.65 22.55
N SER A 233 -1.27 -23.82 23.00
CA SER A 233 -1.63 -24.95 22.11
C SER A 233 -2.74 -24.68 21.09
N GLU A 234 -3.48 -23.57 21.22
CA GLU A 234 -4.50 -23.14 20.26
C GLU A 234 -3.95 -22.23 19.15
N PHE A 235 -2.67 -21.85 19.22
CA PHE A 235 -2.00 -20.90 18.36
C PHE A 235 -0.66 -21.47 17.85
N THR A 236 -0.27 -21.09 16.64
CA THR A 236 0.99 -21.40 15.97
C THR A 236 1.69 -20.08 15.75
N CYS A 237 2.95 -19.99 16.12
CA CYS A 237 3.76 -18.83 15.80
C CYS A 237 3.92 -18.69 14.27
N GLY A 238 3.75 -17.48 13.75
CA GLY A 238 4.09 -17.15 12.35
C GLY A 238 4.05 -15.65 12.07
N ASP A 239 4.29 -15.28 10.82
CA ASP A 239 4.25 -13.87 10.40
C ASP A 239 2.83 -13.30 10.52
N GLY A 240 2.64 -12.36 11.46
CA GLY A 240 1.36 -11.70 11.69
C GLY A 240 1.37 -10.20 11.37
N ILE A 241 0.52 -9.44 12.06
CA ILE A 241 0.33 -8.00 11.81
C ILE A 241 1.28 -7.15 12.66
N PHE A 242 1.75 -7.69 13.79
CA PHE A 242 2.58 -6.95 14.74
C PHE A 242 4.05 -7.37 14.65
N SER A 243 4.36 -8.64 14.39
CA SER A 243 5.73 -9.10 14.13
C SER A 243 5.82 -10.34 13.22
N GLN A 244 7.05 -10.79 12.92
CA GLN A 244 7.33 -12.07 12.23
C GLN A 244 7.08 -13.30 13.12
N ALA A 245 6.72 -13.09 14.38
CA ALA A 245 6.45 -14.12 15.36
C ALA A 245 5.17 -13.80 16.13
N ASP A 246 4.04 -13.65 15.44
CA ASP A 246 2.74 -13.53 16.10
C ASP A 246 2.17 -14.91 16.38
N CYS A 247 1.46 -15.06 17.51
CA CYS A 247 0.70 -16.27 17.78
C CYS A 247 -0.61 -16.25 16.99
N ILE A 248 -0.65 -16.99 15.89
CA ILE A 248 -1.78 -17.09 14.96
C ILE A 248 -2.62 -18.32 15.33
N PRO A 249 -3.95 -18.25 15.50
CA PRO A 249 -4.75 -19.41 15.87
C PRO A 249 -4.57 -20.59 14.90
N ASN A 250 -4.37 -21.81 15.39
CA ASN A 250 -4.09 -23.02 14.57
C ASN A 250 -5.17 -23.32 13.52
N ASN A 251 -6.38 -22.83 13.78
CA ASN A 251 -7.60 -23.19 13.09
C ASN A 251 -8.26 -21.97 12.44
N VAL A 252 -7.51 -20.95 12.00
CA VAL A 252 -8.16 -19.77 11.41
C VAL A 252 -9.01 -20.11 10.19
N GLU A 253 -8.61 -21.08 9.37
CA GLU A 253 -9.45 -21.58 8.27
C GLU A 253 -10.74 -22.25 8.75
N TYR A 254 -10.69 -23.03 9.84
CA TYR A 254 -11.88 -23.63 10.45
C TYR A 254 -12.83 -22.58 11.00
N TYR A 255 -12.29 -21.53 11.62
CA TYR A 255 -13.05 -20.39 12.09
C TYR A 255 -13.65 -19.57 10.93
N ALA A 256 -12.88 -19.35 9.87
CA ALA A 256 -13.33 -18.59 8.71
C ALA A 256 -14.46 -19.32 7.98
N ASN A 257 -14.40 -20.66 7.99
CA ASN A 257 -15.45 -21.50 7.44
C ASN A 257 -16.79 -21.42 8.19
N ARG A 258 -16.83 -20.89 9.42
CA ARG A 258 -18.11 -20.62 10.12
C ARG A 258 -18.89 -19.47 9.52
N PHE A 259 -18.22 -18.57 8.80
CA PHE A 259 -18.93 -17.56 8.03
C PHE A 259 -19.49 -18.16 6.75
N GLU A 260 -20.81 -18.14 6.62
CA GLU A 260 -21.51 -18.60 5.43
C GLU A 260 -21.70 -17.43 4.46
N CYS A 261 -21.05 -17.48 3.29
CA CYS A 261 -21.22 -16.46 2.24
C CYS A 261 -22.66 -16.35 1.71
N SER A 262 -23.52 -17.34 1.99
CA SER A 262 -24.97 -17.26 1.76
C SER A 262 -25.64 -16.13 2.54
N LYS A 263 -25.01 -15.62 3.61
CA LYS A 263 -25.46 -14.44 4.36
C LYS A 263 -25.17 -13.14 3.62
N CYS A 264 -24.26 -13.12 2.65
CA CYS A 264 -24.02 -11.92 1.87
C CYS A 264 -25.22 -11.61 0.96
N PRO A 265 -25.52 -10.32 0.71
CA PRO A 265 -26.48 -9.96 -0.33
C PRO A 265 -26.11 -10.60 -1.67
N LYS A 266 -27.11 -10.91 -2.48
CA LYS A 266 -26.89 -11.57 -3.76
C LYS A 266 -26.00 -10.70 -4.66
N ASN A 267 -25.06 -11.34 -5.35
CA ASN A 267 -24.07 -10.70 -6.25
C ASN A 267 -23.02 -9.83 -5.55
N TRP A 268 -22.91 -9.87 -4.23
CA TRP A 268 -21.81 -9.21 -3.52
C TRP A 268 -20.60 -10.12 -3.44
N TYR A 269 -19.42 -9.53 -3.46
CA TYR A 269 -18.17 -10.24 -3.24
C TYR A 269 -18.07 -10.65 -1.77
N CYS A 270 -17.93 -11.95 -1.51
CA CYS A 270 -17.77 -12.49 -0.15
C CYS A 270 -16.32 -12.88 0.09
N ASN A 271 -15.74 -12.37 1.18
CA ASN A 271 -14.45 -12.81 1.68
C ASN A 271 -14.56 -13.26 3.14
N LYS A 272 -14.11 -14.47 3.44
CA LYS A 272 -14.13 -15.04 4.79
C LYS A 272 -12.83 -14.70 5.49
N PHE A 273 -12.91 -14.21 6.72
CA PHE A 273 -11.73 -13.91 7.53
C PHE A 273 -12.01 -14.14 9.02
N GLY A 274 -11.22 -15.00 9.67
CA GLY A 274 -11.20 -15.12 11.13
C GLY A 274 -12.45 -15.85 11.61
N LEU A 275 -13.16 -15.33 12.62
CA LEU A 275 -14.50 -15.84 12.99
C LEU A 275 -15.64 -15.21 12.16
N SER A 276 -15.29 -14.39 11.17
CA SER A 276 -16.20 -13.46 10.49
C SER A 276 -16.09 -13.57 8.97
N GLY A 277 -16.77 -12.67 8.28
CA GLY A 277 -16.65 -12.44 6.86
C GLY A 277 -17.13 -11.04 6.50
N ILE A 278 -16.68 -10.60 5.34
CA ILE A 278 -17.00 -9.29 4.76
C ILE A 278 -17.67 -9.56 3.42
N CYS A 279 -18.78 -8.87 3.21
CA CYS A 279 -19.45 -8.81 1.93
C CYS A 279 -19.26 -7.39 1.39
N VAL A 280 -18.71 -7.25 0.20
CA VAL A 280 -18.50 -5.94 -0.44
C VAL A 280 -19.40 -5.85 -1.66
N GLU A 281 -20.14 -4.75 -1.77
CA GLU A 281 -20.92 -4.41 -2.96
C GLU A 281 -19.98 -4.03 -4.11
N TRP A 282 -19.41 -5.04 -4.77
CA TRP A 282 -18.45 -4.82 -5.85
C TRP A 282 -18.69 -5.81 -6.99
N ASN A 283 -18.62 -5.32 -8.22
CA ASN A 283 -18.68 -6.11 -9.44
C ASN A 283 -17.59 -5.60 -10.41
N SER A 284 -16.98 -6.49 -11.19
CA SER A 284 -16.05 -6.09 -12.26
C SER A 284 -16.74 -5.45 -13.45
N GLU A 285 -18.07 -5.59 -13.54
CA GLU A 285 -18.86 -4.99 -14.62
C GLU A 285 -19.07 -3.49 -14.40
N ASN A 286 -18.80 -2.72 -15.44
CA ASN A 286 -19.08 -1.30 -15.46
C ASN A 286 -20.27 -1.00 -16.38
N ARG A 287 -21.00 0.07 -16.07
CA ARG A 287 -22.08 0.60 -16.90
C ARG A 287 -21.77 2.03 -17.32
N GLN A 288 -22.07 2.35 -18.57
CA GLN A 288 -21.88 3.71 -19.08
C GLN A 288 -23.13 4.56 -18.78
N CYS A 289 -22.94 5.72 -18.15
CA CYS A 289 -24.00 6.71 -17.97
C CYS A 289 -24.27 7.49 -19.27
N SER A 290 -25.41 8.19 -19.34
CA SER A 290 -25.82 8.90 -20.56
C SER A 290 -24.85 10.01 -21.00
N TRP A 291 -24.02 10.54 -20.08
CA TRP A 291 -22.99 11.53 -20.35
C TRP A 291 -21.60 10.93 -20.64
N GLY A 292 -21.50 9.61 -20.74
CA GLY A 292 -20.31 8.90 -21.20
C GLY A 292 -19.36 8.37 -20.12
N GLU A 293 -19.55 8.75 -18.84
CA GLU A 293 -18.76 8.22 -17.72
C GLU A 293 -19.09 6.75 -17.43
N MET A 294 -18.09 5.99 -17.02
CA MET A 294 -18.24 4.59 -16.62
C MET A 294 -18.38 4.52 -15.10
N CYS A 295 -19.54 4.05 -14.62
CA CYS A 295 -19.75 3.73 -13.21
C CYS A 295 -19.68 2.22 -12.99
N ASP A 296 -19.42 1.80 -11.75
CA ASP A 296 -19.64 0.40 -11.34
C ASP A 296 -21.11 0.01 -11.56
N HIS A 297 -21.37 -1.27 -11.85
CA HIS A 297 -22.73 -1.79 -12.04
C HIS A 297 -23.70 -1.41 -10.92
N PHE A 298 -23.22 -1.36 -9.67
CA PHE A 298 -24.03 -1.02 -8.49
C PHE A 298 -24.19 0.49 -8.26
N GLN A 299 -23.40 1.33 -8.91
CA GLN A 299 -23.46 2.79 -8.73
C GLN A 299 -24.56 3.42 -9.58
N ILE A 300 -25.36 4.29 -8.98
CA ILE A 300 -26.39 5.13 -9.60
C ILE A 300 -25.74 6.27 -10.40
N CYS A 301 -26.14 6.39 -11.67
CA CYS A 301 -25.79 7.52 -12.52
C CYS A 301 -26.66 8.74 -12.13
N ASN A 302 -26.12 9.72 -11.40
CA ASN A 302 -26.82 10.96 -11.15
C ASN A 302 -26.77 11.89 -12.36
N GLU A 303 -27.88 12.05 -13.07
CA GLU A 303 -27.94 12.92 -14.25
C GLU A 303 -27.76 14.41 -13.93
N THR A 304 -28.16 14.82 -12.72
CA THR A 304 -28.11 16.23 -12.29
C THR A 304 -26.69 16.62 -11.87
N THR A 305 -26.05 15.81 -11.04
CA THR A 305 -24.68 16.09 -10.55
C THR A 305 -23.59 15.56 -11.47
N LYS A 306 -23.94 14.75 -12.47
CA LYS A 306 -23.00 14.08 -13.40
C LYS A 306 -21.94 13.30 -12.64
N SER A 307 -22.39 12.44 -11.73
CA SER A 307 -21.51 11.64 -10.86
C SER A 307 -22.09 10.25 -10.57
N CYS A 308 -21.21 9.28 -10.32
CA CYS A 308 -21.54 7.94 -9.84
C CYS A 308 -21.64 7.93 -8.30
N TYR A 309 -22.67 7.28 -7.74
CA TYR A 309 -22.78 7.07 -6.30
C TYR A 309 -23.52 5.77 -5.98
N TYR A 310 -23.15 5.10 -4.91
CA TYR A 310 -23.86 3.96 -4.36
C TYR A 310 -25.06 4.42 -3.53
N ASP A 311 -26.08 3.57 -3.44
CA ASP A 311 -27.14 3.75 -2.44
C ASP A 311 -26.54 3.74 -1.04
N GLU A 312 -27.15 4.51 -0.12
CA GLU A 312 -26.73 4.54 1.27
C GLU A 312 -27.10 3.24 2.01
N CYS A 313 -26.33 2.88 3.03
CA CYS A 313 -26.67 1.77 3.94
C CYS A 313 -28.07 1.92 4.52
N ASN A 314 -29.02 1.10 4.06
CA ASN A 314 -30.35 1.03 4.64
C ASN A 314 -30.37 0.04 5.79
N ASN A 315 -30.63 0.58 6.96
CA ASN A 315 -30.56 -0.11 8.23
C ASN A 315 -31.95 -0.37 8.83
N SER A 316 -33.01 -0.18 8.02
CA SER A 316 -34.40 -0.45 8.37
C SER A 316 -34.66 -1.94 8.56
N GLN A 317 -35.51 -2.28 9.54
CA GLN A 317 -35.94 -3.66 9.78
C GLN A 317 -36.73 -4.28 8.62
N SER A 318 -37.36 -3.47 7.77
CA SER A 318 -38.23 -3.96 6.70
C SER A 318 -37.48 -4.43 5.44
N SER A 319 -36.26 -3.92 5.23
CA SER A 319 -35.41 -4.26 4.09
C SER A 319 -33.97 -3.83 4.37
N PRO A 320 -33.28 -4.48 5.32
CA PRO A 320 -31.91 -4.12 5.64
C PRO A 320 -31.00 -4.43 4.44
N THR A 321 -30.02 -3.58 4.18
CA THR A 321 -29.00 -3.81 3.15
C THR A 321 -28.25 -5.12 3.41
N CYS A 322 -27.92 -5.38 4.67
CA CYS A 322 -27.20 -6.56 5.09
C CYS A 322 -28.15 -7.58 5.72
N SER A 323 -27.86 -8.87 5.54
CA SER A 323 -28.61 -9.94 6.21
C SER A 323 -28.44 -9.89 7.73
N ASN A 324 -29.33 -10.58 8.45
CA ASN A 324 -29.30 -10.64 9.91
C ASN A 324 -27.93 -11.08 10.46
N GLY A 325 -27.43 -10.34 11.45
CA GLY A 325 -26.12 -10.57 12.09
C GLY A 325 -24.94 -9.89 11.39
N LEU A 326 -25.20 -9.10 10.34
CA LEU A 326 -24.21 -8.26 9.68
C LEU A 326 -24.58 -6.78 9.84
N VAL A 327 -23.57 -5.93 10.00
CA VAL A 327 -23.68 -4.49 10.06
C VAL A 327 -23.22 -3.89 8.74
N CYS A 328 -24.00 -2.94 8.22
CA CYS A 328 -23.64 -2.18 7.02
C CYS A 328 -22.75 -0.99 7.38
N PHE A 329 -21.63 -0.87 6.67
CA PHE A 329 -20.69 0.23 6.76
C PHE A 329 -20.52 0.86 5.38
N GLN A 330 -20.48 2.19 5.35
CA GLN A 330 -20.20 2.97 4.16
C GLN A 330 -19.67 4.33 4.59
N SER A 331 -18.46 4.68 4.18
CA SER A 331 -17.81 5.95 4.55
C SER A 331 -18.40 7.14 3.81
N SER A 332 -18.82 6.94 2.56
CA SER A 332 -19.46 7.96 1.73
C SER A 332 -20.29 7.31 0.62
N PRO A 333 -21.24 8.03 0.00
CA PRO A 333 -21.97 7.54 -1.16
C PRO A 333 -21.07 7.20 -2.36
N GLN A 334 -19.81 7.64 -2.40
CA GLN A 334 -18.88 7.29 -3.48
C GLN A 334 -18.20 5.92 -3.24
N ASN A 335 -18.30 5.37 -2.02
CA ASN A 335 -17.71 4.09 -1.65
C ASN A 335 -18.76 2.97 -1.66
N PRO A 336 -18.37 1.73 -2.01
CA PRO A 336 -19.26 0.58 -1.96
C PRO A 336 -19.71 0.31 -0.53
N LYS A 337 -20.91 -0.28 -0.39
CA LYS A 337 -21.39 -0.75 0.92
C LYS A 337 -20.62 -2.01 1.32
N ILE A 338 -20.40 -2.13 2.62
CA ILE A 338 -19.70 -3.24 3.24
C ILE A 338 -20.60 -3.84 4.31
N CYS A 339 -20.93 -5.13 4.20
CA CYS A 339 -21.57 -5.88 5.28
C CYS A 339 -20.53 -6.73 5.99
N ALA A 340 -20.35 -6.54 7.29
CA ALA A 340 -19.46 -7.38 8.08
C ALA A 340 -20.15 -7.80 9.38
N SER A 341 -19.72 -8.91 9.99
CA SER A 341 -20.23 -9.25 11.31
C SER A 341 -19.80 -8.22 12.35
N GLU A 342 -20.56 -8.11 13.45
CA GLU A 342 -20.26 -7.19 14.56
C GLU A 342 -18.87 -7.41 15.18
N PHE A 343 -18.29 -8.61 14.99
CA PHE A 343 -16.98 -8.98 15.53
C PHE A 343 -16.00 -9.24 14.38
N ILE A 344 -15.40 -8.17 13.87
CA ILE A 344 -14.24 -8.26 12.99
C ILE A 344 -13.01 -8.45 13.89
N MET A 345 -12.52 -9.69 14.01
CA MET A 345 -11.17 -9.91 14.53
C MET A 345 -10.20 -9.89 13.34
N PRO A 346 -9.43 -8.80 13.15
CA PRO A 346 -8.42 -8.80 12.11
C PRO A 346 -7.38 -9.88 12.45
N TYR A 347 -7.08 -10.72 11.47
CA TYR A 347 -5.85 -11.50 11.45
C TYR A 347 -5.30 -11.38 10.04
N THR A 348 -4.00 -11.21 9.92
CA THR A 348 -3.32 -11.33 8.64
C THR A 348 -2.66 -12.70 8.61
N ARG A 349 -2.88 -13.43 7.53
CA ARG A 349 -1.93 -14.46 7.11
C ARG A 349 -1.18 -13.80 5.96
N TYR A 350 0.06 -13.36 6.19
CA TYR A 350 0.86 -12.83 5.10
C TYR A 350 1.15 -13.98 4.13
N SER A 351 0.36 -14.09 3.06
CA SER A 351 0.61 -15.01 1.96
C SER A 351 1.44 -14.30 0.90
N GLY A 352 2.61 -13.78 1.28
CA GLY A 352 3.66 -13.50 0.30
C GLY A 352 4.10 -14.83 -0.34
N PRO A 353 4.61 -14.82 -1.59
CA PRO A 353 5.21 -16.01 -2.16
C PRO A 353 6.35 -16.45 -1.24
N ARG A 354 6.18 -17.56 -0.53
CA ARG A 354 7.32 -18.27 0.07
C ARG A 354 8.21 -18.64 -1.10
N ASN A 355 9.36 -17.97 -1.21
CA ASN A 355 10.45 -18.48 -2.02
C ASN A 355 10.82 -19.84 -1.43
N THR A 356 10.23 -20.90 -1.96
CA THR A 356 10.71 -22.27 -1.80
C THR A 356 12.11 -22.28 -2.40
N LEU A 357 13.11 -22.25 -1.52
CA LEU A 357 14.52 -22.46 -1.85
C LEU A 357 14.75 -23.85 -2.46
#